data_AF-A0A357YHN4-F1
#
_entry.id   AF-A0A357YHN4-F1
#
_cell.length_a   1.000
_cell.length_b   1.000
_cell.length_c   1.000
_cell.angle_alpha   90.00
_cell.angle_beta   90.00
_cell.angle_gamma   90.00
#
_symmetry.space_group_name_H-M   'P 1'
#
loop_
_entity.id
_entity.type
_entity.pdbx_description
1 polymer ?
#
loop_
_entity_poly.entity_id
_entity_poly.type
_entity_poly.pdbx_seq_one_letter_code
_entity_poly.pdbx_strand_id
1 'polypeptide(L)' 'MTTYHDTTLWQDVYHALTPGGRTAYIKITDPGTGHPVIQFKEL' A
#
# COMPACT_ATOMS: atom_id res chain seq x y z
N MET A 1 -4.16 4.09 5.42
CA MET A 1 -4.94 5.25 4.93
C MET A 1 -6.12 4.76 4.11
N THR A 2 -7.22 5.51 4.09
CA THR A 2 -8.39 5.25 3.23
C THR A 2 -8.51 6.33 2.16
N THR A 3 -9.54 6.27 1.30
CA THR A 3 -9.80 7.29 0.28
C THR A 3 -11.21 7.87 0.44
N TYR A 4 -11.49 9.00 -0.22
CA TYR A 4 -12.85 9.54 -0.25
C TYR A 4 -13.82 8.61 -1.01
N HIS A 5 -13.34 7.96 -2.07
CA HIS A 5 -14.14 7.07 -2.89
C HIS A 5 -14.55 5.79 -2.15
N ASP A 6 -13.71 5.33 -1.23
CA ASP A 6 -14.02 4.23 -0.32
C ASP A 6 -13.31 4.44 1.03
N THR A 7 -14.10 4.79 2.04
CA THR A 7 -13.65 5.04 3.41
C THR A 7 -13.61 3.79 4.27
N THR A 8 -14.17 2.68 3.79
CA THR A 8 -14.24 1.40 4.50
C THR A 8 -13.02 0.52 4.24
N LEU A 9 -12.37 0.72 3.09
CA LEU A 9 -11.17 -0.01 2.68
C LEU A 9 -9.89 0.68 3.17
N TRP A 10 -9.10 -0.05 3.96
CA TRP A 10 -7.85 0.45 4.52
C TRP A 10 -6.63 -0.04 3.74
N GLN A 11 -5.70 0.89 3.48
CA GLN A 11 -4.40 0.61 2.88
C GLN A 11 -3.31 0.79 3.95
N ASP A 12 -2.64 -0.28 4.34
CA ASP A 12 -1.45 -0.18 5.19
C ASP A 12 -0.28 0.29 4.35
N VAL A 13 0.47 1.26 4.86
CA VAL A 13 1.57 1.89 4.12
C VAL A 13 2.88 1.63 4.84
N TYR A 14 3.81 0.97 4.15
CA TYR A 14 5.15 0.67 4.61
C TYR A 14 6.17 1.42 3.75
N HIS A 15 7.37 1.63 4.31
CA HIS A 15 8.50 2.12 3.55
C HIS A 15 9.79 1.40 3.95
N ALA A 16 10.66 1.19 2.98
CA ALA A 16 11.97 0.58 3.19
C ALA A 16 12.98 1.09 2.16
N LEU A 17 14.25 1.18 2.55
CA LEU A 17 15.34 1.41 1.60
C LEU A 17 15.54 0.14 0.77
N THR A 18 15.54 0.29 -0.55
CA THR A 18 15.84 -0.82 -1.45
C THR A 18 17.35 -0.98 -1.62
N PRO A 19 17.85 -2.17 -2.00
CA PRO A 19 19.26 -2.35 -2.36
C PRO A 19 19.76 -1.39 -3.46
N GLY A 20 18.85 -0.88 -4.30
CA GLY A 20 19.13 0.14 -5.32
C GLY A 20 19.22 1.57 -4.79
N GLY A 21 19.20 1.77 -3.46
CA GLY A 21 19.35 3.10 -2.82
C GLY A 21 18.12 4.00 -2.88
N ARG A 22 16.98 3.51 -3.41
CA ARG A 22 15.71 4.24 -3.43
C ARG A 22 14.81 3.79 -2.29
N THR A 23 14.02 4.69 -1.73
CA THR A 23 12.97 4.30 -0.77
C THR A 23 11.76 3.79 -1.53
N ALA A 24 11.38 2.54 -1.29
CA ALA A 24 10.11 2.01 -1.76
C ALA A 24 9.01 2.37 -0.77
N TYR A 25 7.85 2.80 -1.27
CA TYR A 25 6.63 2.94 -0.49
C TYR A 25 5.62 1.91 -0.98
N ILE A 26 5.24 1.00 -0.08
CA ILE A 26 4.41 -0.16 -0.39
C ILE A 26 3.07 0.04 0.31
N LYS A 27 1.99 -0.06 -0.45
CA LYS A 27 0.63 -0.07 0.05
C LYS A 27 0.08 -1.48 -0.03
N ILE A 28 -0.45 -1.99 1.07
CA ILE A 28 -1.08 -3.31 1.16
C ILE A 28 -2.54 -3.10 1.50
N THR A 29 -3.44 -3.74 0.77
CA THR A 29 -4.89 -3.63 0.95
C THR A 29 -5.50 -5.02 0.91
N ASP A 30 -6.31 -5.41 1.90
CA ASP A 30 -7.15 -6.61 1.82
C ASP A 30 -8.63 -6.18 1.77
N PRO A 31 -9.36 -6.50 0.69
CA PRO A 31 -10.79 -6.21 0.59
C PRO A 31 -11.67 -7.15 1.44
N GLY A 32 -11.10 -7.89 2.40
CA GLY A 32 -11.80 -8.86 3.25
C GLY A 32 -11.90 -10.24 2.60
N THR A 33 -11.08 -10.52 1.60
CA THR A 33 -11.08 -11.80 0.85
C THR A 33 -9.95 -12.72 1.26
N GLY A 34 -8.99 -12.23 2.07
CA GLY A 34 -7.75 -12.94 2.37
C GLY A 34 -6.74 -12.93 1.22
N HIS A 35 -7.02 -12.20 0.14
CA HIS A 35 -6.14 -12.00 -1.01
C HIS A 35 -5.68 -10.53 -1.05
N PRO A 36 -4.55 -10.21 -0.42
CA PRO A 36 -4.08 -8.83 -0.37
C PRO A 36 -3.57 -8.34 -1.74
N VAL A 37 -3.90 -7.10 -2.05
CA VAL A 37 -3.39 -6.35 -3.20
C VAL A 37 -2.20 -5.51 -2.75
N ILE A 38 -1.08 -5.64 -3.47
CA ILE A 38 0.15 -4.88 -3.22
C ILE A 38 0.30 -3.83 -4.32
N GLN A 39 0.49 -2.57 -3.93
CA GLN A 39 0.70 -1.45 -4.83
C GLN A 39 1.94 -0.65 -4.40
N PHE A 40 2.70 -0.16 -5.37
CA PHE A 40 3.76 0.81 -5.10
C PHE A 40 3.20 2.22 -5.23
N LYS A 41 3.58 3.11 -4.31
CA LYS A 41 3.25 4.53 -4.47
C LYS A 41 4.04 5.07 -5.67
N GLU A 42 3.35 5.68 -6.62
CA GLU A 42 3.98 6.41 -7.72
C GLU A 42 4.77 7.62 -7.18
N LEU A 43 5.86 7.99 -7.87
CA LEU A 43 6.67 9.17 -7.57
C LEU A 43 5.90 10.46 -7.87
#